data_AF-A0A2S8YX27-F1
#
_entry.id   AF-A0A2S8YX27-F1
#
_cell.length_a   1.000
_cell.length_b   1.000
_cell.length_c   1.000
_cell.angle_alpha   90.00
_cell.angle_beta   90.00
_cell.angle_gamma   90.00
#
_symmetry.space_group_name_H-M   'P 1'
#
loop_
_entity.id
_entity.type
_entity.pdbx_description
1 polymer ?
#
loop_
_entity_poly.entity_id
_entity_poly.type
_entity_poly.pdbx_seq_one_letter_code
_entity_poly.pdbx_strand_id
1 'polypeptide(L)' 'MLPRFVVVPAVPIETHSVRNGTRYYATTVTGGFDLYDNQEKLRLKPSYPTRAEADAECARRNSEPSCHYAVFPQLRTV' A
#
# COMPACT_ATOMS: atom_id res chain seq x y z
N MET A 1 -10.07 -12.17 10.43
CA MET A 1 -8.66 -11.78 10.28
C MET A 1 -8.62 -10.33 9.85
N LEU A 2 -7.76 -9.50 10.45
CA LEU A 2 -7.49 -8.15 9.94
C LEU A 2 -6.41 -8.23 8.86
N PRO A 3 -6.58 -7.58 7.70
CA PRO A 3 -5.55 -7.60 6.66
C PRO A 3 -4.30 -6.84 7.13
N ARG A 4 -3.12 -7.42 6.85
CA ARG A 4 -1.84 -6.80 7.17
C ARG A 4 -1.62 -5.55 6.32
N PHE A 5 -1.89 -5.65 5.03
CA PHE A 5 -1.73 -4.55 4.09
C PHE A 5 -3.09 -3.95 3.74
N VAL A 6 -3.15 -2.62 3.61
CA VAL A 6 -4.33 -1.87 3.17
C VAL A 6 -3.95 -0.84 2.11
N VAL A 7 -4.85 -0.60 1.16
CA VAL A 7 -4.63 0.42 0.12
C VAL A 7 -4.97 1.81 0.68
N VAL A 8 -4.08 2.76 0.45
CA VAL A 8 -4.24 4.16 0.88
C VAL A 8 -3.91 5.11 -0.28
N PRO A 9 -4.52 6.30 -0.36
CA PRO A 9 -4.14 7.30 -1.38
C PRO A 9 -2.67 7.66 -1.24
N ALA A 10 -1.93 7.75 -2.34
CA ALA A 10 -0.51 8.08 -2.33
C ALA A 10 -0.26 9.45 -1.73
N VAL A 11 0.84 9.59 -0.98
CA VAL A 11 1.23 10.91 -0.47
C VAL A 11 1.61 11.75 -1.68
N PRO A 12 0.98 12.92 -1.91
CA PRO A 12 1.39 13.81 -2.98
C PRO A 12 2.87 14.14 -2.77
N ILE A 13 3.71 13.74 -3.71
CA ILE A 13 5.10 14.16 -3.72
C ILE A 13 5.04 15.58 -4.28
N GLU A 14 5.32 16.59 -3.46
CA GLU A 14 5.45 17.96 -3.94
C GLU A 14 6.66 18.02 -4.88
N THR A 15 6.44 17.77 -6.19
CA THR A 15 7.59 17.70 -7.09
C THR A 15 8.19 19.09 -7.29
N HIS A 16 7.40 20.16 -7.36
CA HIS A 16 7.94 21.53 -7.37
C HIS A 16 6.88 22.52 -6.91
N SER A 17 7.13 23.22 -5.81
CA SER A 17 6.45 24.50 -5.53
C SER A 17 6.99 25.54 -6.51
N VAL A 18 6.48 25.54 -7.75
CA VAL A 18 6.78 26.63 -8.68
C VAL A 18 6.03 27.86 -8.18
N ARG A 19 6.75 28.73 -7.48
CA ARG A 19 6.35 30.13 -7.26
C ARG A 19 6.36 30.83 -8.61
N ASN A 20 5.26 30.78 -9.35
CA ASN A 20 5.00 31.81 -10.33
C ASN A 20 3.50 32.07 -10.42
N GLY A 21 3.12 33.28 -10.05
CA GLY A 21 1.73 33.70 -10.00
C GLY A 21 1.12 33.63 -11.39
N THR A 22 0.13 32.75 -11.56
CA THR A 22 -1.11 32.94 -12.32
C THR A 22 -1.86 31.61 -12.24
N ARG A 23 -2.96 31.60 -11.46
CA ARG A 23 -4.01 30.56 -11.42
C ARG A 23 -3.48 29.12 -11.33
N TYR A 24 -3.31 28.66 -10.10
CA TYR A 24 -3.04 27.26 -9.76
C TYR A 24 -4.25 26.38 -10.13
N TYR A 25 -4.29 25.87 -11.35
CA TYR A 25 -4.88 24.56 -11.57
C TYR A 25 -3.84 23.59 -11.03
N ALA A 26 -4.06 23.07 -9.84
CA ALA A 26 -3.37 21.87 -9.42
C ALA A 26 -3.79 20.79 -10.42
N THR A 27 -3.02 20.62 -11.49
CA THR A 27 -2.97 19.36 -12.21
C THR A 27 -2.43 18.40 -11.16
N THR A 28 -3.35 17.83 -10.38
CA THR A 28 -3.08 16.75 -9.46
C THR A 28 -2.56 15.63 -10.34
N VAL A 29 -1.24 15.59 -10.56
CA VAL A 29 -0.54 14.44 -11.09
C VAL A 29 -1.07 13.30 -10.25
N THR A 30 -1.86 12.45 -10.88
CA THR A 30 -2.77 11.50 -10.24
C THR A 30 -2.06 10.88 -9.05
N GLY A 31 -2.40 11.36 -7.85
CA GLY A 31 -1.84 10.82 -6.62
C GLY A 31 -2.28 9.37 -6.61
N GLY A 32 -1.35 8.47 -6.91
CA GLY A 32 -1.65 7.06 -7.08
C GLY A 32 -2.16 6.42 -5.79
N PHE A 33 -1.91 5.15 -5.64
CA PHE A 33 -2.26 4.41 -4.44
C PHE A 33 -0.98 3.82 -3.85
N ASP A 34 -0.80 3.89 -2.54
CA ASP A 34 0.28 3.22 -1.83
C ASP A 34 -0.32 2.07 -1.02
N LEU A 35 0.52 1.11 -0.61
CA LEU A 35 0.14 0.10 0.38
C LEU A 35 0.61 0.53 1.77
N TYR A 36 -0.24 0.38 2.78
CA TYR A 36 0.10 0.60 4.18
C TYR A 36 0.17 -0.75 4.91
N ASP A 37 1.30 -1.03 5.54
CA ASP A 37 1.47 -2.18 6.42
C ASP A 37 1.01 -1.82 7.83
N ASN A 38 -0.09 -2.42 8.28
CA ASN A 38 -0.63 -2.25 9.64
C ASN A 38 0.27 -2.86 10.72
N GLN A 39 1.08 -3.87 10.40
CA GLN A 39 1.99 -4.51 11.36
C GLN A 39 3.24 -3.66 11.57
N GLU A 40 3.91 -3.28 10.50
CA GLU A 40 5.14 -2.47 10.55
C GLU A 40 4.85 -0.96 10.68
N LYS A 41 3.56 -0.57 10.59
CA LYS A 41 3.09 0.82 10.59
C LYS A 41 3.81 1.68 9.55
N LEU A 42 4.21 1.05 8.45
CA LEU A 42 5.00 1.65 7.38
C LEU A 42 4.20 1.73 6.10
N ARG A 43 4.35 2.84 5.39
CA ARG A 43 3.82 3.01 4.04
C ARG A 43 4.83 2.52 3.01
N LEU A 44 4.45 1.50 2.25
CA LEU A 44 5.20 0.97 1.13
C LEU A 44 5.03 1.92 -0.07
N LYS A 45 6.13 2.39 -0.64
CA LYS A 45 6.17 3.39 -1.72
C LYS A 45 6.36 2.82 -3.14
N PRO A 46 5.45 1.99 -3.66
CA PRO A 46 5.11 2.03 -5.08
C PRO A 46 3.82 2.84 -5.21
N SER A 47 3.89 4.01 -5.83
CA SER A 47 2.68 4.78 -6.13
C SER A 47 2.01 4.15 -7.36
N TYR A 48 1.08 3.23 -7.12
CA TYR A 48 0.30 2.57 -8.15
C TYR A 48 -0.58 3.58 -8.89
N PRO A 49 -0.54 3.66 -10.23
CA PRO A 49 -1.35 4.61 -10.98
C PRO A 49 -2.86 4.35 -10.84
N THR A 50 -3.27 3.09 -10.64
CA THR A 50 -4.67 2.70 -10.50
C THR A 50 -4.95 1.98 -9.19
N ARG A 51 -6.18 2.12 -8.68
CA ARG A 51 -6.63 1.41 -7.48
C ARG A 51 -6.63 -0.11 -7.70
N ALA A 52 -6.98 -0.55 -8.90
CA ALA A 52 -7.04 -1.97 -9.24
C ALA A 52 -5.68 -2.66 -9.10
N GLU A 53 -4.59 -2.00 -9.53
CA GLU A 53 -3.23 -2.52 -9.35
C GLU A 53 -2.84 -2.59 -7.87
N ALA A 54 -3.17 -1.56 -7.09
CA ALA A 54 -2.91 -1.55 -5.66
C ALA A 54 -3.71 -2.62 -4.90
N ASP A 55 -4.98 -2.82 -5.26
CA ASP A 55 -5.84 -3.85 -4.67
C ASP A 55 -5.34 -5.26 -5.03
N ALA A 56 -4.85 -5.48 -6.26
CA ALA A 56 -4.26 -6.75 -6.68
C ALA A 56 -2.98 -7.09 -5.89
N GLU A 57 -2.06 -6.12 -5.72
CA GLU A 57 -0.86 -6.33 -4.90
C GLU A 57 -1.22 -6.51 -3.42
N CYS A 58 -2.17 -5.73 -2.91
CA CYS A 58 -2.65 -5.82 -1.53
C CYS A 58 -3.22 -7.21 -1.24
N ALA A 59 -4.05 -7.74 -2.15
CA ALA A 59 -4.57 -9.10 -2.06
C ALA A 59 -3.45 -10.13 -2.11
N ARG A 60 -2.50 -10.00 -3.04
CA ARG A 60 -1.34 -10.89 -3.17
C ARG A 60 -0.53 -10.95 -1.87
N ARG A 61 -0.17 -9.80 -1.30
CA ARG A 61 0.61 -9.74 -0.04
C ARG A 61 -0.15 -10.18 1.20
N ASN A 62 -1.47 -10.01 1.23
CA ASN A 62 -2.31 -10.53 2.31
C ASN A 62 -2.58 -12.04 2.16
N SER A 63 -2.46 -12.57 0.95
CA SER A 63 -2.63 -14.00 0.66
C SER A 63 -1.37 -14.83 0.83
N GLU A 64 -0.19 -14.20 0.76
CA GLU A 64 1.08 -14.82 1.16
C GLU A 64 1.00 -15.09 2.67
N PRO A 65 0.86 -16.37 3.10
CA PRO A 65 0.97 -16.66 4.51
C PRO A 65 2.37 -16.22 4.91
N SER A 66 2.49 -15.28 5.85
CA SER A 66 3.77 -15.03 6.47
C SER A 66 4.29 -16.40 6.91
N CYS A 67 5.40 -16.85 6.34
CA CYS A 67 6.00 -18.16 6.59
C CYS A 67 6.42 -18.40 8.06
N HIS A 68 5.88 -17.63 9.00
CA HIS A 68 6.02 -17.81 10.43
C HIS A 68 5.05 -18.84 11.03
N TYR A 69 3.95 -19.21 10.35
CA TYR A 69 3.00 -20.21 10.85
C TYR A 69 3.00 -21.55 10.10
N ALA A 70 3.89 -21.74 9.10
CA ALA A 70 4.05 -23.04 8.44
C ALA A 70 4.94 -24.02 9.23
N VAL A 71 5.46 -23.62 10.40
CA VAL A 71 6.33 -24.46 11.25
C VAL A 71 5.60 -24.89 12.51
N PHE A 72 4.42 -25.53 12.40
CA PHE A 72 4.01 -26.55 13.38
C PHE A 72 3.00 -27.49 12.70
N PRO A 73 3.41 -28.72 12.30
CA PRO A 73 2.41 -29.76 12.11
C PRO A 73 1.75 -29.96 13.47
N GLN A 74 0.44 -29.74 13.57
CA GLN A 74 -0.33 -30.07 14.76
C GLN A 74 -0.34 -31.60 14.91
N LEU A 75 0.75 -32.16 15.44
CA LEU A 75 0.78 -33.46 16.09
C LEU A 75 -0.04 -33.34 17.38
N ARG A 76 -1.35 -33.58 17.28
CA ARG A 76 -2.15 -34.01 18.42
C ARG A 76 -2.52 -35.47 18.21
N THR A 77 -1.64 -36.34 18.72
CA THR A 77 -1.98 -37.67 19.18
C THR A 77 -2.97 -37.55 20.34
N VAL A 78 -4.09 -38.26 20.27
CA VAL A 78 -4.54 -39.25 21.27
C VAL A 78 -5.31 -40.35 20.56
#